data_AF-A0A842W549-F1
#
_entry.id   AF-A0A842W549-F1
#
_cell.length_a   1.000
_cell.length_b   1.000
_cell.length_c   1.000
_cell.angle_alpha   90.00
_cell.angle_beta   90.00
_cell.angle_gamma   90.00
#
_symmetry.space_group_name_H-M   'P 1'
#
loop_
_entity.id
_entity.type
_entity.pdbx_description
1 polymer ?
#
loop_
_entity_poly.entity_id
_entity_poly.type
_entity_poly.pdbx_seq_one_letter_code
_entity_poly.pdbx_strand_id
1 'polypeptide(L)'
;MAKVEITDSLKKEIFKRFKGESIIILNNLKSLEDNPKKGKLLSIVGGIVIKELKYKKFRFYFITDGFKIRCLKKEDLVDLLLR
;
A
#
# COMPACT_ATOMS: atom_id res chain seq x y z
N MET A 1 -8.00 11.62 9.50
CA MET A 1 -8.44 10.43 8.75
C MET A 1 -7.91 10.58 7.33
N ALA A 2 -7.02 9.68 6.93
CA ALA A 2 -6.61 9.58 5.53
C ALA A 2 -7.59 8.66 4.80
N LYS A 3 -7.76 8.83 3.49
CA LYS A 3 -8.56 7.90 2.66
C LYS A 3 -7.63 6.82 2.12
N VAL A 4 -7.88 5.55 2.43
CA VAL A 4 -7.09 4.43 1.88
C VAL A 4 -7.77 3.88 0.64
N GLU A 5 -7.04 3.92 -0.47
CA GLU A 5 -7.44 3.32 -1.74
C GLU A 5 -6.53 2.12 -2.05
N ILE A 6 -7.08 0.91 -1.90
CA ILE A 6 -6.41 -0.32 -2.29
C ILE A 6 -6.77 -0.62 -3.73
N THR A 7 -5.78 -0.62 -4.61
CA THR A 7 -5.96 -0.94 -6.04
C THR A 7 -6.51 -2.36 -6.23
N ASP A 8 -7.35 -2.56 -7.24
CA ASP A 8 -7.95 -3.89 -7.48
C ASP A 8 -6.92 -4.92 -7.96
N SER A 9 -5.86 -4.48 -8.64
CA SER A 9 -4.68 -5.28 -8.95
C SER A 9 -4.06 -5.86 -7.68
N LEU A 10 -3.80 -5.01 -6.68
CA LEU A 10 -3.24 -5.41 -5.39
C LEU A 10 -4.22 -6.32 -4.63
N LYS A 11 -5.52 -6.01 -4.60
CA LYS A 11 -6.53 -6.88 -3.96
C LYS A 11 -6.52 -8.28 -4.58
N LYS A 12 -6.56 -8.37 -5.92
CA LYS A 12 -6.55 -9.65 -6.64
C LYS A 12 -5.28 -10.45 -6.34
N GLU A 13 -4.12 -9.79 -6.28
CA GLU A 13 -2.86 -10.45 -5.91
C GLU A 13 -2.89 -10.97 -4.47
N ILE A 14 -3.36 -10.16 -3.52
CA ILE A 14 -3.52 -10.55 -2.11
C ILE A 14 -4.44 -11.77 -2.01
N PHE A 15 -5.61 -11.74 -2.65
CA PHE A 15 -6.54 -12.87 -2.64
C PHE A 15 -5.93 -14.15 -3.23
N LYS A 16 -5.29 -14.03 -4.40
CA LYS A 16 -4.66 -15.17 -5.09
C LYS A 16 -3.57 -15.81 -4.24
N ARG A 17 -2.77 -15.00 -3.55
CA ARG A 17 -1.55 -15.46 -2.87
C ARG A 17 -1.76 -15.88 -1.42
N PHE A 18 -2.72 -15.28 -0.72
CA PHE A 18 -2.90 -15.47 0.72
C PHE A 18 -4.23 -16.12 1.12
N LYS A 19 -5.18 -16.25 0.20
CA LYS A 19 -6.47 -16.95 0.43
C LYS A 19 -7.13 -16.47 1.74
N GLY A 20 -7.27 -17.32 2.76
CA GLY A 20 -7.88 -16.98 4.05
C GLY A 20 -7.17 -15.85 4.81
N GLU A 21 -5.87 -15.66 4.62
CA GLU A 21 -5.12 -14.56 5.27
C GLU A 21 -5.32 -13.21 4.57
N SER A 22 -5.97 -13.18 3.39
CA SER A 22 -6.21 -11.94 2.64
C SER A 22 -6.97 -10.89 3.45
N ILE A 23 -7.95 -11.32 4.26
CA ILE A 23 -8.75 -10.43 5.11
C ILE A 23 -7.86 -9.70 6.12
N ILE A 24 -6.89 -10.40 6.73
CA ILE A 24 -5.96 -9.81 7.71
C ILE A 24 -5.08 -8.75 7.04
N ILE A 25 -4.62 -9.01 5.83
CA ILE A 25 -3.79 -8.08 5.07
C ILE A 25 -4.60 -6.84 4.67
N LEU A 26 -5.81 -7.04 4.14
CA LEU A 26 -6.68 -5.94 3.74
C LEU A 26 -7.08 -5.07 4.93
N ASN A 27 -7.34 -5.66 6.09
CA ASN A 27 -7.60 -4.92 7.33
C ASN A 27 -6.37 -4.12 7.80
N ASN A 28 -5.18 -4.70 7.69
CA ASN A 28 -3.93 -3.98 7.98
C ASN A 28 -3.73 -2.78 7.05
N LEU A 29 -4.03 -2.91 5.75
CA LEU A 29 -3.97 -1.80 4.81
C LEU A 29 -5.03 -0.73 5.14
N LYS A 30 -6.27 -1.13 5.45
CA LYS A 30 -7.32 -0.19 5.87
C LYS A 30 -6.98 0.57 7.14
N SER A 31 -6.26 -0.03 8.10
CA SER A 31 -5.83 0.66 9.33
C SER A 31 -4.94 1.89 9.09
N LEU A 32 -4.44 2.09 7.87
CA LEU A 32 -3.70 3.29 7.49
C LEU A 32 -4.59 4.55 7.43
N GLU A 33 -5.91 4.41 7.35
CA GLU A 33 -6.86 5.54 7.43
C GLU A 33 -6.72 6.27 8.76
N ASP A 34 -6.56 5.49 9.84
CA ASP A 34 -6.38 5.99 11.21
C ASP A 34 -4.90 6.26 11.52
N ASN A 35 -3.99 5.48 10.92
CA ASN A 35 -2.56 5.52 11.20
C ASN A 35 -1.71 5.77 9.94
N PRO A 36 -1.83 6.94 9.28
CA PRO A 36 -1.15 7.25 8.02
C PRO A 36 0.38 7.30 8.14
N LYS A 37 0.87 7.45 9.38
CA LYS A 37 2.31 7.48 9.68
C LYS A 37 2.96 6.10 9.72
N LYS A 38 2.18 5.01 9.81
CA LYS A 38 2.66 3.62 9.85
C LYS A 38 3.50 3.29 8.62
N GLY A 39 4.32 2.23 8.71
CA GLY A 39 5.18 1.75 7.63
C GLY A 39 6.56 2.39 7.62
N LYS A 40 7.50 1.75 6.91
CA LYS A 40 8.87 2.22 6.75
C LYS A 40 8.94 3.18 5.57
N LEU A 41 9.50 4.38 5.76
CA LEU A 41 9.81 5.28 4.65
C LEU A 41 10.85 4.64 3.73
N LEU A 42 10.53 4.53 2.44
CA LEU A 42 11.47 4.04 1.43
C LEU A 42 12.14 5.19 0.68
N SER A 43 11.34 6.15 0.21
CA SER A 43 11.83 7.30 -0.55
C SER A 43 10.77 8.38 -0.66
N ILE A 44 11.18 9.55 -1.16
CA ILE A 44 10.33 10.67 -1.55
C ILE A 44 10.71 11.03 -2.99
N VAL A 45 9.75 10.99 -3.92
CA VAL A 45 9.97 11.27 -5.34
C VAL A 45 8.93 12.28 -5.81
N GLY A 46 9.35 13.45 -6.31
CA GLY A 46 8.41 14.47 -6.81
C GLY A 46 7.36 14.94 -5.79
N GLY A 47 7.69 14.95 -4.49
CA GLY A 47 6.76 15.27 -3.40
C GLY A 47 5.87 14.10 -2.95
N ILE A 48 5.95 12.97 -3.64
CA ILE A 48 5.22 11.74 -3.31
C ILE A 48 6.03 10.92 -2.31
N VAL A 49 5.45 10.63 -1.14
CA VAL A 49 6.10 9.82 -0.10
C VAL A 49 5.76 8.35 -0.32
N ILE A 50 6.79 7.51 -0.49
CA ILE A 50 6.66 6.07 -0.70
C ILE A 50 7.04 5.35 0.59
N LYS A 51 6.15 4.47 1.06
CA LYS A 51 6.35 3.66 2.26
C LYS A 51 6.13 2.18 2.00
N GLU A 52 6.76 1.37 2.84
CA GLU A 52 6.64 -0.09 2.86
C GLU A 52 5.95 -0.58 4.13
N LEU A 53 5.02 -1.53 3.98
CA LEU A 53 4.54 -2.37 5.08
C LEU A 53 4.91 -3.81 4.83
N LYS A 54 5.48 -4.44 5.86
CA LYS A 54 5.82 -5.86 5.83
C LYS A 54 4.77 -6.66 6.59
N TYR A 55 4.21 -7.67 5.94
CA TYR A 55 3.42 -8.72 6.58
C TYR A 55 4.08 -10.08 6.33
N LYS A 56 4.56 -10.75 7.39
CA LYS A 56 5.39 -11.96 7.28
C LYS A 56 6.57 -11.74 6.32
N LYS A 57 6.63 -12.48 5.20
CA LYS A 57 7.67 -12.35 4.16
C LYS A 57 7.30 -11.37 3.04
N PHE A 58 6.13 -10.75 3.09
CA PHE A 58 5.58 -9.95 2.01
C PHE A 58 5.64 -8.46 2.31
N ARG A 59 5.83 -7.69 1.25
CA ARG A 59 5.95 -6.24 1.31
C ARG A 59 4.87 -5.63 0.43
N PHE A 60 4.15 -4.67 1.00
CA PHE A 60 3.19 -3.83 0.31
C PHE A 60 3.76 -2.43 0.25
N TYR A 61 3.55 -1.77 -0.88
CA TYR A 61 3.98 -0.40 -1.07
C TYR A 61 2.76 0.50 -1.08
N PHE A 62 2.89 1.66 -0.47
CA PHE A 62 1.84 2.66 -0.52
C PHE A 62 2.44 4.04 -0.63
N ILE A 63 1.68 4.86 -1.32
CA ILE A 63 1.98 6.25 -1.56
C ILE A 63 1.08 7.08 -0.68
N THR A 64 1.65 8.11 -0.06
CA THR A 64 0.85 9.15 0.59
C THR A 64 0.92 10.44 -0.22
N ASP A 65 -0.24 10.91 -0.66
CA ASP A 65 -0.44 12.20 -1.33
C ASP A 65 -1.43 13.01 -0.49
N GLY A 66 -0.90 13.90 0.35
CA GLY A 66 -1.68 14.64 1.34
C GLY A 66 -2.51 13.71 2.25
N PHE A 67 -3.84 13.76 2.10
CA PHE A 67 -4.80 12.95 2.86
C PHE A 67 -5.19 11.63 2.18
N LYS A 68 -4.58 11.28 1.04
CA LYS A 68 -4.86 10.03 0.33
C LYS A 68 -3.71 9.05 0.48
N ILE A 69 -4.03 7.79 0.76
CA ILE A 69 -3.09 6.68 0.81
C ILE A 69 -3.47 5.70 -0.27
N ARG A 70 -2.61 5.52 -1.26
CA ARG A 70 -2.86 4.56 -2.34
C ARG A 70 -1.96 3.35 -2.16
N CYS A 71 -2.54 2.18 -1.96
CA CYS A 71 -1.83 0.92 -1.80
C CYS A 71 -1.73 0.20 -3.15
N LEU A 72 -0.51 -0.10 -3.56
CA LEU A 72 -0.17 -0.64 -4.89
C LEU A 72 0.76 -1.85 -4.76
N LYS A 73 0.74 -2.72 -5.77
CA LYS A 73 1.81 -3.71 -5.99
C LYS A 73 3.04 -3.03 -6.62
N LYS A 74 4.15 -3.75 -6.67
CA LYS A 74 5.43 -3.20 -7.16
C LYS A 74 5.32 -2.69 -8.59
N GLU A 75 4.66 -3.43 -9.47
CA GLU A 75 4.55 -3.07 -10.90
C GLU A 75 3.76 -1.76 -11.06
N ASP A 76 2.65 -1.62 -10.35
CA ASP A 76 1.82 -0.40 -10.39
C ASP A 76 2.57 0.82 -9.82
N LEU A 77 3.47 0.61 -8.83
CA LEU A 77 4.34 1.66 -8.32
C LEU A 77 5.34 2.11 -9.39
N VAL A 78 5.98 1.16 -10.08
CA VAL A 78 6.93 1.46 -11.14
C VAL A 78 6.25 2.22 -12.28
N ASP A 79 5.07 1.77 -12.70
CA ASP A 79 4.29 2.43 -13.75
C ASP A 79 3.88 3.86 -13.37
N LEU A 80 3.64 4.13 -12.08
CA LEU A 80 3.34 5.48 -11.60
C LEU A 80 4.57 6.38 -11.57
N LEU A 81 5.75 5.83 -11.28
CA LEU A 81 6.99 6.60 -11.14
C LEU A 81 7.70 6.85 -12.48
N LEU A 82 7.43 6.04 -13.50
CA LEU A 82 8.03 6.15 -14.84
C LEU A 82 7.17 6.94 -15.84
N ARG A 83 5.96 7.35 -15.45
CA ARG A 83 5.12 8.29 -16.21
C ARG A 83 5.41 9.72 -15.78
#